data_AF-A0A9D9EGQ8-F1
#
_entry.id   AF-A0A9D9EGQ8-F1
#
_cell.length_a   1.000
_cell.length_b   1.000
_cell.length_c   1.000
_cell.angle_alpha   90.00
_cell.angle_beta   90.00
_cell.angle_gamma   90.00
#
_symmetry.space_group_name_H-M   'P 1'
#
loop_
_entity.id
_entity.type
_entity.pdbx_description
1 polymer ?
#
loop_
_entity_poly.entity_id
_entity_poly.type
_entity_poly.pdbx_seq_one_letter_code
_entity_poly.pdbx_strand_id
1 'polypeptide(L)' 'TQKAYTTPQPSQPILKTVVIDGAWELAAPSGSVKLESADSRTSLTATCTDGQPVEFRLKRI' A
#
# COMPACT_ATOMS: atom_id res chain seq x y z
N THR A 1 10.97 28.68 -28.84
CA THR A 1 11.44 27.88 -27.69
C THR A 1 10.69 26.56 -27.67
N GLN A 2 11.32 25.47 -28.09
CA GLN A 2 10.72 24.14 -28.00
C GLN A 2 10.72 23.71 -26.53
N LYS A 3 9.55 23.48 -25.95
CA LYS A 3 9.44 22.79 -24.66
C LYS A 3 9.72 21.32 -24.92
N ALA A 4 10.77 20.78 -24.31
CA ALA A 4 11.02 19.34 -24.32
C ALA A 4 9.83 18.65 -23.63
N TYR A 5 9.02 17.95 -24.42
CA TYR A 5 7.95 17.10 -23.91
C TYR A 5 8.60 15.90 -23.22
N THR A 6 8.38 15.74 -21.91
CA THR A 6 8.75 14.51 -21.19
C THR A 6 7.92 13.36 -21.74
N THR A 7 8.57 12.24 -22.08
CA THR A 7 7.89 11.00 -22.48
C THR A 7 7.00 10.52 -21.33
N PRO A 8 5.68 10.30 -21.53
CA PRO A 8 4.79 9.81 -20.48
C PRO A 8 5.09 8.32 -20.23
N GLN A 9 6.09 8.04 -19.39
CA GLN A 9 6.27 6.71 -18.82
C GLN A 9 5.28 6.53 -17.66
N PRO A 10 4.50 5.43 -17.63
CA PRO A 10 3.61 5.14 -16.51
C PRO A 10 4.44 4.99 -15.24
N SER A 11 3.91 5.49 -14.10
CA SER A 11 4.60 5.32 -12.83
C SER A 11 4.69 3.84 -12.50
N GLN A 12 5.89 3.38 -12.15
CA GLN A 12 6.02 2.04 -11.58
C GLN A 12 5.34 2.00 -10.21
N PRO A 13 4.58 0.94 -9.90
CA PRO A 13 4.05 0.73 -8.57
C PRO A 13 5.17 0.58 -7.54
N ILE A 14 5.03 1.22 -6.40
CA ILE A 14 5.96 1.14 -5.27
C ILE A 14 5.33 0.33 -4.17
N LEU A 15 6.04 -0.68 -3.67
CA LEU A 15 5.62 -1.43 -2.49
C LEU A 15 6.09 -0.72 -1.22
N LYS A 16 5.18 -0.54 -0.27
CA LYS A 16 5.45 0.02 1.04
C LYS A 16 5.01 -0.94 2.13
N THR A 17 5.95 -1.29 3.01
CA THR A 17 5.66 -2.14 4.17
C THR A 17 5.51 -1.29 5.42
N VAL A 18 4.42 -1.51 6.15
CA VAL A 18 4.12 -0.89 7.44
C VAL A 18 3.95 -1.99 8.46
N VAL A 19 4.64 -1.89 9.59
CA VAL A 19 4.50 -2.82 10.71
C VAL A 19 3.76 -2.12 11.83
N ILE A 20 2.70 -2.74 12.32
CA ILE A 20 1.90 -2.27 13.45
C ILE A 20 1.91 -3.29 14.58
N ASP A 21 1.82 -2.78 15.80
CA ASP A 21 1.69 -3.61 17.00
C ASP A 21 0.26 -4.13 17.16
N GLY A 22 0.13 -5.38 17.58
CA GLY A 22 -1.11 -6.11 17.74
C GLY A 22 -1.46 -7.03 16.57
N ALA A 23 -2.44 -7.89 16.82
CA ALA A 23 -3.08 -8.72 15.81
C ALA A 23 -4.22 -7.93 15.14
N TRP A 24 -4.08 -7.71 13.84
CA TRP A 24 -5.04 -6.99 13.02
C TRP A 24 -5.39 -7.80 11.79
N GLU A 25 -6.60 -7.60 11.29
CA GLU A 25 -7.05 -8.12 10.00
C GLU A 25 -7.69 -6.99 9.17
N LEU A 26 -7.77 -7.19 7.87
CA LEU A 26 -8.45 -6.24 6.98
C LEU A 26 -9.96 -6.29 7.24
N ALA A 27 -10.56 -5.14 7.52
CA ALA A 27 -12.00 -5.04 7.74
C ALA A 27 -12.80 -5.31 6.45
N ALA A 28 -12.18 -5.12 5.28
CA ALA A 28 -12.70 -5.50 3.98
C ALA A 28 -11.53 -5.90 3.06
N PRO A 29 -11.73 -6.82 2.10
CA PRO A 29 -10.72 -7.17 1.12
C PRO A 29 -10.24 -5.93 0.35
N SER A 30 -8.94 -5.84 0.11
CA SER A 30 -8.37 -4.79 -0.73
C SER A 30 -7.42 -5.40 -1.76
N GLY A 31 -7.50 -4.96 -3.01
CA GLY A 31 -6.59 -5.42 -4.07
C GLY A 31 -5.18 -4.84 -3.94
N SER A 32 -5.06 -3.71 -3.25
CA SER A 32 -3.81 -2.93 -3.17
C SER A 32 -3.04 -3.14 -1.86
N VAL A 33 -3.57 -3.91 -0.90
CA VAL A 33 -2.91 -4.16 0.39
C VAL A 33 -2.93 -5.65 0.71
N LYS A 34 -1.76 -6.18 1.04
CA LYS A 34 -1.56 -7.51 1.61
C LYS A 34 -1.27 -7.39 3.10
N LEU A 35 -1.83 -8.29 3.89
CA LEU A 35 -1.66 -8.32 5.34
C LEU A 35 -1.09 -9.69 5.74
N GLU A 36 -0.04 -9.67 6.56
CA GLU A 36 0.54 -10.85 7.19
C GLU A 36 0.61 -10.61 8.70
N SER A 37 -0.07 -11.45 9.47
CA SER A 37 -0.03 -11.41 10.94
C SER A 37 1.00 -12.42 11.46
N ALA A 38 1.89 -11.97 12.34
CA ALA A 38 2.88 -12.81 13.00
C ALA A 38 2.95 -12.44 14.48
N ASP A 39 2.59 -13.40 15.34
CA ASP A 39 2.57 -13.26 16.80
C ASP A 39 1.76 -12.05 17.29
N SER A 40 2.46 -10.98 17.68
CA SER A 40 1.94 -9.74 18.26
C SER A 40 2.11 -8.53 17.34
N ARG A 41 2.48 -8.75 16.07
CA ARG A 41 2.63 -7.68 15.08
C ARG A 41 1.91 -8.06 13.79
N THR A 42 1.47 -7.03 13.09
CA THR A 42 0.88 -7.16 11.77
C THR A 42 1.68 -6.36 10.77
N SER A 43 2.09 -7.02 9.69
CA SER A 43 2.81 -6.42 8.56
C SER A 43 1.84 -6.19 7.41
N LEU A 44 1.82 -4.97 6.89
CA LEU A 44 0.99 -4.54 5.78
C LEU A 44 1.88 -4.16 4.62
N THR A 45 1.67 -4.72 3.45
CA THR A 45 2.33 -4.30 2.22
C THR A 45 1.31 -3.64 1.30
N ALA A 46 1.43 -2.32 1.13
CA ALA A 46 0.60 -1.53 0.23
C ALA A 46 1.31 -1.29 -1.11
N THR A 47 0.56 -1.40 -2.21
CA THR A 47 1.00 -1.09 -3.56
C THR A 47 0.54 0.31 -3.93
N CYS A 48 1.47 1.27 -3.98
CA CYS A 48 1.21 2.67 -4.32
C CYS A 48 1.51 2.92 -5.80
N THR A 49 0.56 3.47 -6.56
CA THR A 49 0.73 3.80 -7.99
C THR A 49 0.32 5.25 -8.24
N ASP A 50 1.04 5.94 -9.13
CA ASP A 50 0.75 7.32 -9.57
C ASP A 50 0.59 8.35 -8.44
N GLY A 51 1.22 8.11 -7.28
CA GLY A 51 1.12 9.00 -6.12
C GLY A 51 -0.28 9.04 -5.48
N GLN A 52 -1.18 8.13 -5.84
CA GLN A 52 -2.51 8.05 -5.24
C GLN A 52 -2.43 7.46 -3.82
N PRO A 53 -3.20 8.02 -2.85
CA PRO A 53 -3.29 7.44 -1.51
C PRO A 53 -3.93 6.06 -1.56
N VAL A 54 -3.40 5.13 -0.75
CA VAL A 54 -3.98 3.80 -0.56
C VAL A 54 -4.64 3.77 0.80
N GLU A 55 -5.97 3.73 0.81
CA GLU A 55 -6.76 3.70 2.04
C GLU A 55 -7.31 2.29 2.29
N PHE A 56 -7.29 1.88 3.55
CA PHE A 56 -7.82 0.60 4.01
C PHE A 56 -8.24 0.71 5.46
N ARG A 57 -9.07 -0.23 5.91
CA ARG A 57 -9.53 -0.31 7.31
C ARG A 57 -9.08 -1.61 7.94
N LEU A 58 -8.66 -1.52 9.19
CA LEU A 58 -8.27 -2.65 10.01
C LEU A 58 -9.30 -2.86 11.12
N LYS A 59 -9.49 -4.11 11.49
CA LYS A 59 -10.19 -4.50 12.73
C LYS A 59 -9.23 -5.34 13.57
N ARG A 60 -9.34 -5.17 14.88
CA ARG A 60 -8.54 -5.92 15.84
C ARG A 60 -9.08 -7.34 15.95
N ILE A 61 -8.17 -8.31 16.07
CA ILE A 61 -8.48 -9.71 16.33
C ILE A 61 -8.52 -9.94 17.85
#